data_AF-A0A956FCQ3-F1
#
_entry.id   AF-A0A956FCQ3-F1
#
_cell.length_a   1.000
_cell.length_b   1.000
_cell.length_c   1.000
_cell.angle_alpha   90.00
_cell.angle_beta   90.00
_cell.angle_gamma   90.00
#
_symmetry.space_group_name_H-M   'P 1'
#
loop_
_entity.id
_entity.type
_entity.pdbx_description
1 polymer ?
#
loop_
_entity_poly.entity_id
_entity_poly.type
_entity_poly.pdbx_seq_one_letter_code
_entity_poly.pdbx_strand_id
1 'polypeptide(L)'
;MSTSSVHTMPPRRGLVRGAWGMLLGLGIGAAAPVACTLELDDERACGDGYVDRDSGEECDPGDPSSYANACVGTSRPDGFATCDPVSCEIHNEFEDCARCGDGKVDGQVGERCDGDDLDGNTCPSGGLLQCTADCQLDYSACKTCGNGVLDLGEECDPAMEGSPSKPDCTELFPPNIGKPYTSGDPGRCLEDCRWERAGCDYCGDGNLDERPLAVDPEGNFKTLPEVCDGIDYDPDELEHKVGGSSCTLLDENARLIVECSDDCLDIVPRTDLAQPCCLRSFSPCPASDSVLRCCFEVENSQEPEACTNSFLPDGSFIFGCR
;
A
#
# COMPACT_ATOMS: atom_id res chain seq x y z
N MET A 1 31.13 -37.86 44.11
CA MET A 1 30.92 -38.63 45.36
C MET A 1 29.44 -38.94 45.41
N SER A 2 28.94 -40.17 45.25
CA SER A 2 29.55 -41.52 45.25
C SER A 2 28.65 -42.43 44.35
N THR A 3 29.13 -43.30 43.44
CA THR A 3 29.61 -44.70 43.65
C THR A 3 28.76 -45.50 44.65
N SER A 4 28.26 -46.73 44.46
CA SER A 4 28.18 -47.74 43.35
C SER A 4 27.01 -48.73 43.71
N SER A 5 26.66 -49.85 43.06
CA SER A 5 27.30 -50.71 42.04
C SER A 5 26.28 -51.62 41.30
N VAL A 6 26.77 -52.45 40.37
CA VAL A 6 26.03 -53.48 39.59
C VAL A 6 25.75 -54.75 40.39
N HIS A 7 24.66 -55.49 40.07
CA HIS A 7 24.62 -56.97 40.14
C HIS A 7 23.73 -57.58 39.04
N THR A 8 24.12 -58.74 38.52
CA THR A 8 23.49 -59.46 37.39
C THR A 8 23.25 -60.95 37.71
N MET A 9 22.47 -61.63 36.86
CA MET A 9 22.24 -63.10 36.80
C MET A 9 21.31 -63.70 37.87
N PRO A 10 20.67 -64.89 37.63
CA PRO A 10 20.95 -65.88 36.56
C PRO A 10 19.75 -66.40 35.74
N PRO A 11 20.01 -67.06 34.58
CA PRO A 11 19.01 -67.89 33.90
C PRO A 11 18.89 -69.29 34.53
N ARG A 12 17.67 -69.86 34.54
CA ARG A 12 17.43 -71.24 35.02
C ARG A 12 17.71 -72.29 33.93
N ARG A 13 18.50 -73.30 34.27
CA ARG A 13 18.60 -74.57 33.52
C ARG A 13 17.78 -75.66 34.20
N GLY A 14 17.08 -76.49 33.41
CA GLY A 14 16.64 -77.83 33.78
C GLY A 14 16.48 -78.65 32.49
N LEU A 15 17.36 -79.60 32.15
CA LEU A 15 17.67 -80.93 32.71
C LEU A 15 16.97 -82.08 31.96
N VAL A 16 17.78 -82.75 31.13
CA VAL A 16 17.87 -84.21 30.97
C VAL A 16 16.64 -85.01 30.52
N ARG A 17 16.77 -85.59 29.32
CA ARG A 17 16.51 -86.99 28.92
C ARG A 17 17.19 -87.19 27.56
N GLY A 18 17.76 -88.34 27.18
CA GLY A 18 17.72 -89.68 27.77
C GLY A 18 17.64 -90.69 26.62
N ALA A 19 18.77 -91.06 26.01
CA ALA A 19 18.80 -91.81 24.75
C ALA A 19 18.80 -93.33 24.96
N TRP A 20 17.72 -94.02 24.60
CA TRP A 20 17.63 -95.49 24.55
C TRP A 20 16.65 -95.96 23.45
N GLY A 21 17.00 -97.05 22.77
CA GLY A 21 16.03 -98.00 22.18
C GLY A 21 15.66 -97.84 20.71
N MET A 22 16.39 -98.51 19.82
CA MET A 22 15.82 -98.99 18.55
C MET A 22 14.79 -100.09 18.84
N LEU A 23 13.61 -100.04 18.21
CA LEU A 23 12.77 -101.21 17.97
C LEU A 23 12.11 -101.10 16.60
N LEU A 24 12.33 -102.10 15.76
CA LEU A 24 11.70 -102.26 14.45
C LEU A 24 10.24 -102.71 14.64
N GLY A 25 9.30 -101.97 14.04
CA GLY A 25 7.88 -102.33 14.04
C GLY A 25 7.20 -101.88 12.74
N LEU A 26 6.96 -102.83 11.83
CA LEU A 26 6.13 -102.62 10.64
C LEU A 26 4.67 -102.45 11.08
N GLY A 27 4.13 -101.23 10.95
CA GLY A 27 2.74 -100.90 11.26
C GLY A 27 2.12 -100.08 10.13
N ILE A 28 0.97 -100.55 9.62
CA ILE A 28 0.23 -99.92 8.52
C ILE A 28 -0.67 -98.82 9.09
N GLY A 29 -0.68 -97.62 8.47
CA GLY A 29 -1.84 -96.73 8.53
C GLY A 29 -1.56 -95.25 8.76
N ALA A 30 -2.49 -94.43 8.26
CA ALA A 30 -2.62 -92.98 8.44
C ALA A 30 -1.45 -92.12 7.91
N ALA A 31 -1.56 -91.71 6.64
CA ALA A 31 -1.08 -90.39 6.27
C ALA A 31 -1.95 -89.35 7.01
N ALA A 32 -1.45 -88.84 8.14
CA ALA A 32 -2.03 -87.66 8.74
C ALA A 32 -1.81 -86.49 7.78
N PRO A 33 -2.86 -85.74 7.37
CA PRO A 33 -2.62 -84.45 6.76
C PRO A 33 -1.91 -83.62 7.82
N VAL A 34 -0.70 -83.16 7.52
CA VAL A 34 -0.09 -82.05 8.25
C VAL A 34 -0.90 -80.83 7.85
N ALA A 35 -2.02 -80.62 8.52
CA ALA A 35 -2.70 -79.34 8.51
C ALA A 35 -1.69 -78.34 9.06
N CYS A 36 -1.31 -77.36 8.23
CA CYS A 36 -0.57 -76.22 8.74
C CYS A 36 -1.47 -75.52 9.76
N THR A 37 -1.16 -75.71 11.04
CA THR A 37 -1.54 -74.76 12.07
C THR A 37 -0.71 -73.51 11.81
N LEU A 38 -1.21 -72.66 10.89
CA LEU A 38 -0.84 -71.27 10.88
C LEU A 38 -1.39 -70.70 12.17
N GLU A 39 -0.53 -70.67 13.20
CA GLU A 39 -0.62 -69.65 14.23
C GLU A 39 -0.46 -68.33 13.44
N LEU A 40 -1.58 -67.61 13.30
CA LEU A 40 -1.54 -66.23 12.83
C LEU A 40 -0.83 -65.45 13.93
N ASP A 41 0.33 -64.89 13.62
CA ASP A 41 1.02 -63.99 14.53
C ASP A 41 0.14 -62.75 14.70
N ASP A 42 -0.48 -62.63 15.87
CA ASP A 42 -1.36 -61.56 16.33
C ASP A 42 -0.53 -60.31 16.69
N GLU A 43 0.33 -59.91 15.75
CA GLU A 43 1.22 -58.75 15.85
C GLU A 43 0.61 -57.58 15.08
N ARG A 44 0.14 -56.58 15.84
CA ARG A 44 -0.54 -55.35 15.34
C ARG A 44 0.12 -54.80 14.07
N ALA A 45 -0.65 -54.73 12.99
CA ALA A 45 -0.15 -54.60 11.61
C ALA A 45 -0.56 -53.27 10.96
N CYS A 46 -0.45 -52.19 11.72
CA CYS A 46 -0.98 -50.87 11.37
C CYS A 46 -0.60 -50.38 9.96
N GLY A 47 -1.61 -50.05 9.15
CA GLY A 47 -1.46 -49.54 7.79
C GLY A 47 -1.60 -50.61 6.69
N ASP A 48 -2.15 -51.79 6.98
CA ASP A 48 -2.34 -52.87 6.01
C ASP A 48 -3.66 -52.78 5.21
N GLY A 49 -4.57 -51.87 5.61
CA GLY A 49 -5.88 -51.66 5.02
C GLY A 49 -7.04 -52.37 5.74
N TYR A 50 -6.80 -52.99 6.90
CA TYR A 50 -7.80 -53.65 7.73
C TYR A 50 -7.65 -53.22 9.19
N VAL A 51 -8.73 -53.27 9.97
CA VAL A 51 -8.72 -52.93 11.41
C VAL A 51 -8.90 -54.20 12.23
N ASP A 52 -7.81 -54.75 12.77
CA ASP A 52 -7.84 -55.91 13.65
C ASP A 52 -8.00 -55.51 15.13
N ARG A 53 -9.24 -55.63 15.61
CA ARG A 53 -9.61 -55.32 16.99
C ARG A 53 -9.16 -56.36 18.01
N ASP A 54 -8.83 -57.57 17.59
CA ASP A 54 -8.32 -58.61 18.50
C ASP A 54 -6.81 -58.36 18.76
N SER A 55 -6.07 -57.90 17.74
CA SER A 55 -4.75 -57.22 17.86
C SER A 55 -4.84 -55.80 18.48
N GLY A 56 -6.06 -55.34 18.80
CA GLY A 56 -6.35 -54.12 19.53
C GLY A 56 -6.25 -52.82 18.74
N GLU A 57 -6.35 -52.85 17.41
CA GLU A 57 -6.38 -51.65 16.56
C GLU A 57 -7.71 -50.91 16.70
N GLU A 58 -7.67 -49.59 16.80
CA GLU A 58 -8.87 -48.75 16.83
C GLU A 58 -9.27 -48.26 15.43
N CYS A 59 -8.26 -48.05 14.58
CA CYS A 59 -8.34 -47.57 13.20
C CYS A 59 -7.23 -48.18 12.34
N ASP A 60 -7.26 -47.94 11.03
CA ASP A 60 -6.15 -48.26 10.12
C ASP A 60 -5.90 -47.09 9.15
N PRO A 61 -4.66 -46.59 8.98
CA PRO A 61 -4.34 -45.49 8.06
C PRO A 61 -4.63 -45.76 6.57
N GLY A 62 -4.70 -47.03 6.18
CA GLY A 62 -5.08 -47.50 4.83
C GLY A 62 -6.60 -47.57 4.62
N ASP A 63 -7.41 -47.59 5.69
CA ASP A 63 -8.86 -47.43 5.66
C ASP A 63 -9.33 -46.14 6.38
N PRO A 64 -9.33 -44.98 5.69
CA PRO A 64 -9.86 -43.73 6.23
C PRO A 64 -11.31 -43.82 6.73
N SER A 65 -12.10 -44.80 6.29
CA SER A 65 -13.48 -44.95 6.77
C SER A 65 -13.57 -45.42 8.22
N SER A 66 -12.50 -46.02 8.75
CA SER A 66 -12.46 -46.52 10.13
C SER A 66 -12.44 -45.39 11.18
N TYR A 67 -11.87 -44.22 10.83
CA TYR A 67 -11.75 -43.06 11.72
C TYR A 67 -12.42 -41.78 11.22
N ALA A 68 -12.99 -41.77 10.00
CA ALA A 68 -13.67 -40.59 9.42
C ALA A 68 -14.78 -39.96 10.29
N ASN A 69 -15.41 -40.73 11.18
CA ASN A 69 -16.45 -40.22 12.10
C ASN A 69 -15.95 -40.08 13.56
N ALA A 70 -14.65 -40.23 13.84
CA ALA A 70 -14.16 -40.26 15.21
C ALA A 70 -14.26 -38.92 15.95
N CYS A 71 -14.35 -37.79 15.24
CA CYS A 71 -14.66 -36.50 15.83
C CYS A 71 -16.15 -36.33 16.21
N VAL A 72 -17.05 -37.19 15.72
CA VAL A 72 -18.49 -37.09 15.99
C VAL A 72 -18.78 -37.34 17.47
N GLY A 73 -19.12 -36.28 18.18
CA GLY A 73 -19.38 -36.30 19.63
C GLY A 73 -18.25 -35.73 20.49
N THR A 74 -17.14 -35.29 19.89
CA THR A 74 -16.14 -34.45 20.56
C THR A 74 -16.62 -32.99 20.61
N SER A 75 -15.77 -32.06 21.04
CA SER A 75 -15.99 -30.61 20.90
C SER A 75 -15.97 -30.13 19.44
N ARG A 76 -15.55 -30.98 18.49
CA ARG A 76 -15.30 -30.66 17.08
C ARG A 76 -16.02 -31.66 16.14
N PRO A 77 -17.36 -31.76 16.17
CA PRO A 77 -18.09 -32.83 15.47
C PRO A 77 -17.97 -32.81 13.94
N ASP A 78 -17.58 -31.67 13.35
CA ASP A 78 -17.44 -31.48 11.90
C ASP A 78 -15.99 -31.64 11.40
N GLY A 79 -15.04 -31.87 12.33
CA GLY A 79 -13.61 -32.00 12.06
C GLY A 79 -13.15 -33.39 11.61
N PHE A 80 -11.85 -33.51 11.28
CA PHE A 80 -11.26 -34.75 10.74
C PHE A 80 -10.18 -35.33 11.66
N ALA A 81 -10.51 -36.43 12.32
CA ALA A 81 -9.59 -37.21 13.15
C ALA A 81 -8.44 -37.81 12.33
N THR A 82 -7.37 -38.22 13.00
CA THR A 82 -6.28 -38.98 12.40
C THR A 82 -6.12 -40.37 13.05
N CYS A 83 -5.38 -41.24 12.39
CA CYS A 83 -5.01 -42.55 12.92
C CYS A 83 -3.48 -42.60 13.00
N ASP A 84 -2.91 -42.91 14.17
CA ASP A 84 -1.46 -42.99 14.32
C ASP A 84 -0.91 -44.17 13.48
N PRO A 85 0.09 -43.95 12.61
CA PRO A 85 0.57 -44.96 11.67
C PRO A 85 1.46 -46.05 12.30
N VAL A 86 1.62 -46.05 13.62
CA VAL A 86 2.43 -47.03 14.37
C VAL A 86 1.62 -47.67 15.51
N SER A 87 0.85 -46.90 16.28
CA SER A 87 0.01 -47.43 17.35
C SER A 87 -1.37 -47.86 16.86
N CYS A 88 -1.88 -47.37 15.73
CA CYS A 88 -3.27 -47.57 15.28
C CYS A 88 -4.31 -47.13 16.32
N GLU A 89 -3.97 -46.09 17.08
CA GLU A 89 -4.86 -45.38 17.99
C GLU A 89 -5.50 -44.19 17.25
N ILE A 90 -6.76 -43.90 17.59
CA ILE A 90 -7.49 -42.77 17.01
C ILE A 90 -7.08 -41.50 17.74
N HIS A 91 -6.59 -40.50 17.00
CA HIS A 91 -6.37 -39.15 17.51
C HIS A 91 -7.58 -38.28 17.11
N ASN A 92 -8.36 -37.89 18.11
CA ASN A 92 -9.60 -37.09 17.96
C ASN A 92 -9.71 -35.99 19.02
N GLU A 93 -8.58 -35.60 19.60
CA GLU A 93 -8.42 -34.43 20.43
C GLU A 93 -8.84 -33.13 19.69
N PHE A 94 -8.91 -32.03 20.43
CA PHE A 94 -9.29 -30.74 19.85
C PHE A 94 -8.35 -30.35 18.71
N GLU A 95 -7.04 -30.52 18.91
CA GLU A 95 -6.00 -30.18 17.94
C GLU A 95 -6.00 -31.05 16.67
N ASP A 96 -6.47 -32.29 16.73
CA ASP A 96 -6.55 -33.19 15.59
C ASP A 96 -7.81 -32.95 14.75
N CYS A 97 -8.94 -32.72 15.42
CA CYS A 97 -10.21 -32.43 14.75
C CYS A 97 -10.29 -30.98 14.23
N ALA A 98 -9.66 -30.00 14.89
CA ALA A 98 -9.60 -28.61 14.45
C ALA A 98 -8.76 -28.49 13.16
N ARG A 99 -9.40 -28.04 12.07
CA ARG A 99 -8.74 -27.90 10.77
C ARG A 99 -9.37 -26.82 9.92
N CYS A 100 -8.49 -26.10 9.22
CA CYS A 100 -8.86 -25.09 8.26
C CYS A 100 -9.86 -25.59 7.21
N GLY A 101 -11.01 -24.92 7.14
CA GLY A 101 -12.14 -25.26 6.28
C GLY A 101 -13.23 -26.12 6.95
N ASP A 102 -13.26 -26.23 8.29
CA ASP A 102 -14.36 -26.87 9.04
C ASP A 102 -15.60 -25.95 9.20
N GLY A 103 -15.46 -24.68 8.82
CA GLY A 103 -16.50 -23.65 8.92
C GLY A 103 -16.55 -22.94 10.27
N LYS A 104 -15.50 -23.01 11.09
CA LYS A 104 -15.34 -22.29 12.36
C LYS A 104 -13.88 -21.88 12.54
N VAL A 105 -13.65 -20.74 13.21
CA VAL A 105 -12.29 -20.21 13.43
C VAL A 105 -11.68 -20.78 14.71
N ASP A 106 -10.60 -21.55 14.58
CA ASP A 106 -10.03 -22.31 15.70
C ASP A 106 -8.82 -21.62 16.33
N GLY A 107 -9.06 -20.41 16.85
CA GLY A 107 -8.03 -19.55 17.42
C GLY A 107 -7.18 -20.16 18.55
N GLN A 108 -7.63 -21.26 19.19
CA GLN A 108 -6.83 -21.99 20.17
C GLN A 108 -5.65 -22.76 19.55
N VAL A 109 -5.74 -23.15 18.28
CA VAL A 109 -4.66 -23.84 17.53
C VAL A 109 -3.95 -22.95 16.51
N GLY A 110 -4.33 -21.67 16.42
CA GLY A 110 -3.61 -20.65 15.66
C GLY A 110 -4.25 -20.25 14.32
N GLU A 111 -5.47 -20.70 14.06
CA GLU A 111 -6.28 -20.18 12.96
C GLU A 111 -6.74 -18.74 13.26
N ARG A 112 -6.90 -17.94 12.21
CA ARG A 112 -7.37 -16.55 12.30
C ARG A 112 -8.62 -16.25 11.46
N CYS A 113 -9.06 -17.24 10.70
CA CYS A 113 -10.21 -17.22 9.82
C CYS A 113 -10.52 -18.67 9.39
N ASP A 114 -11.68 -18.92 8.80
CA ASP A 114 -12.04 -20.16 8.11
C ASP A 114 -12.86 -19.81 6.87
N GLY A 115 -12.26 -19.98 5.68
CA GLY A 115 -12.90 -19.67 4.40
C GLY A 115 -13.36 -18.21 4.31
N ASP A 116 -14.68 -17.99 4.37
CA ASP A 116 -15.31 -16.65 4.36
C ASP A 116 -15.52 -16.07 5.79
N ASP A 117 -15.37 -16.87 6.85
CA ASP A 117 -15.41 -16.37 8.24
C ASP A 117 -14.05 -15.79 8.62
N LEU A 118 -13.95 -14.47 8.65
CA LEU A 118 -12.71 -13.76 8.99
C LEU A 118 -12.60 -13.43 10.48
N ASP A 119 -13.40 -14.04 11.37
CA ASP A 119 -13.49 -13.72 12.81
C ASP A 119 -13.73 -12.21 13.06
N GLY A 120 -14.54 -11.58 12.19
CA GLY A 120 -14.80 -10.14 12.22
C GLY A 120 -13.63 -9.23 11.81
N ASN A 121 -12.49 -9.78 11.39
CA ASN A 121 -11.36 -9.00 10.87
C ASN A 121 -11.71 -8.34 9.53
N THR A 122 -11.16 -7.15 9.30
CA THR A 122 -11.30 -6.40 8.05
C THR A 122 -9.98 -5.73 7.69
N CYS A 123 -9.80 -5.36 6.42
CA CYS A 123 -8.71 -4.50 6.01
C CYS A 123 -8.81 -3.13 6.71
N PRO A 124 -7.75 -2.62 7.36
CA PRO A 124 -7.79 -1.34 8.08
C PRO A 124 -8.33 -0.16 7.26
N SER A 125 -7.96 -0.13 5.96
CA SER A 125 -8.27 0.96 5.03
C SER A 125 -9.23 0.52 3.91
N GLY A 126 -9.95 -0.58 4.14
CA GLY A 126 -10.78 -1.24 3.13
C GLY A 126 -9.98 -2.03 2.08
N GLY A 127 -10.67 -2.54 1.07
CA GLY A 127 -10.17 -3.60 0.19
C GLY A 127 -10.81 -4.95 0.56
N LEU A 128 -10.22 -6.06 0.07
CA LEU A 128 -10.70 -7.41 0.33
C LEU A 128 -9.69 -8.15 1.22
N LEU A 129 -10.09 -8.48 2.44
CA LEU A 129 -9.34 -9.40 3.30
C LEU A 129 -9.74 -10.83 2.91
N GLN A 130 -8.77 -11.74 2.83
CA GLN A 130 -9.03 -13.14 2.48
C GLN A 130 -8.48 -14.09 3.54
N CYS A 131 -9.03 -15.30 3.61
CA CYS A 131 -8.45 -16.40 4.36
C CYS A 131 -7.60 -17.28 3.43
N THR A 132 -6.37 -17.63 3.84
CA THR A 132 -5.54 -18.58 3.12
C THR A 132 -5.98 -20.03 3.38
N ALA A 133 -5.48 -20.97 2.57
CA ALA A 133 -5.67 -22.41 2.80
C ALA A 133 -5.00 -22.94 4.09
N ASP A 134 -4.17 -22.12 4.76
CA ASP A 134 -3.56 -22.39 6.06
C ASP A 134 -4.24 -21.60 7.21
N CYS A 135 -5.46 -21.11 6.94
CA CYS A 135 -6.31 -20.32 7.84
C CYS A 135 -5.61 -19.11 8.50
N GLN A 136 -4.81 -18.43 7.68
CA GLN A 136 -4.20 -17.14 7.99
C GLN A 136 -4.88 -16.03 7.21
N LEU A 137 -4.91 -14.83 7.78
CA LEU A 137 -5.43 -13.64 7.11
C LEU A 137 -4.43 -13.14 6.05
N ASP A 138 -4.88 -13.04 4.80
CA ASP A 138 -4.15 -12.46 3.68
C ASP A 138 -4.61 -11.03 3.41
N TYR A 139 -3.73 -10.08 3.76
CA TYR A 139 -3.92 -8.64 3.58
C TYR A 139 -3.46 -8.13 2.20
N SER A 140 -3.01 -9.00 1.28
CA SER A 140 -2.45 -8.57 -0.02
C SER A 140 -3.44 -7.86 -0.95
N ALA A 141 -4.74 -8.08 -0.75
CA ALA A 141 -5.83 -7.38 -1.46
C ALA A 141 -6.49 -6.27 -0.62
N CYS A 142 -5.90 -5.90 0.52
CA CYS A 142 -6.24 -4.67 1.23
C CYS A 142 -5.68 -3.45 0.50
N LYS A 143 -6.36 -2.31 0.64
CA LYS A 143 -5.77 -1.02 0.27
C LYS A 143 -4.67 -0.69 1.27
N THR A 144 -3.54 -0.21 0.77
CA THR A 144 -2.49 0.43 1.58
C THR A 144 -2.97 1.80 2.04
N CYS A 145 -3.48 2.60 1.10
CA CYS A 145 -3.81 3.99 1.34
C CYS A 145 -4.83 4.21 2.46
N GLY A 146 -4.44 5.03 3.45
CA GLY A 146 -5.20 5.33 4.66
C GLY A 146 -4.93 4.35 5.80
N ASN A 147 -3.77 3.70 5.83
CA ASN A 147 -3.38 2.76 6.91
C ASN A 147 -2.53 3.43 8.01
N GLY A 148 -2.14 4.69 7.83
CA GLY A 148 -1.32 5.45 8.77
C GLY A 148 0.18 5.31 8.58
N VAL A 149 0.62 4.68 7.49
CA VAL A 149 2.02 4.45 7.09
C VAL A 149 2.18 4.89 5.64
N LEU A 150 3.33 5.48 5.30
CA LEU A 150 3.64 5.82 3.90
C LEU A 150 4.17 4.58 3.17
N ASP A 151 3.33 3.93 2.35
CA ASP A 151 3.71 2.73 1.59
C ASP A 151 4.37 3.03 0.24
N LEU A 152 4.97 2.01 -0.38
CA LEU A 152 5.68 2.16 -1.65
C LEU A 152 4.72 2.49 -2.81
N GLY A 153 4.81 3.72 -3.32
CA GLY A 153 3.98 4.23 -4.42
C GLY A 153 3.00 5.31 -4.00
N GLU A 154 2.93 5.60 -2.70
CA GLU A 154 2.12 6.68 -2.13
C GLU A 154 2.94 7.98 -2.01
N GLU A 155 2.30 9.13 -2.22
CA GLU A 155 2.91 10.45 -1.99
C GLU A 155 2.71 10.93 -0.55
N CYS A 156 1.67 10.42 0.10
CA CYS A 156 1.19 10.74 1.45
C CYS A 156 0.20 9.65 1.91
N ASP A 157 -0.10 9.58 3.21
CA ASP A 157 -1.19 8.75 3.74
C ASP A 157 -2.14 9.62 4.59
N PRO A 158 -3.47 9.62 4.34
CA PRO A 158 -4.42 10.53 5.01
C PRO A 158 -4.72 10.17 6.47
N ALA A 159 -4.34 8.98 6.93
CA ALA A 159 -4.46 8.54 8.33
C ALA A 159 -3.13 8.66 9.10
N MET A 160 -2.03 9.06 8.44
CA MET A 160 -0.71 9.17 9.07
C MET A 160 -0.61 10.42 9.95
N GLU A 161 -0.67 10.19 11.27
CA GLU A 161 -0.34 11.16 12.31
C GLU A 161 1.09 11.69 12.13
N GLY A 162 1.23 12.99 11.86
CA GLY A 162 2.52 13.56 11.48
C GLY A 162 2.99 13.12 10.10
N SER A 163 2.06 13.03 9.14
CA SER A 163 2.26 12.86 7.70
C SER A 163 3.57 13.49 7.17
N PRO A 164 4.20 12.90 6.13
CA PRO A 164 5.43 13.44 5.55
C PRO A 164 5.27 14.92 5.22
N SER A 165 6.35 15.68 5.39
CA SER A 165 6.39 17.09 5.04
C SER A 165 5.94 17.26 3.59
N LYS A 166 4.83 17.97 3.42
CA LYS A 166 4.21 18.25 2.13
C LYS A 166 5.26 18.78 1.13
N PRO A 167 5.40 18.18 -0.06
CA PRO A 167 6.39 18.62 -1.04
C PRO A 167 6.02 19.98 -1.62
N ASP A 168 6.98 20.58 -2.32
CA ASP A 168 6.73 21.73 -3.18
C ASP A 168 5.97 21.29 -4.45
N CYS A 169 5.13 22.16 -5.04
CA CYS A 169 4.43 21.83 -6.28
C CYS A 169 5.39 21.48 -7.42
N THR A 170 6.58 22.09 -7.46
CA THR A 170 7.64 21.79 -8.47
C THR A 170 8.17 20.36 -8.41
N GLU A 171 7.97 19.64 -7.29
CA GLU A 171 8.33 18.22 -7.15
C GLU A 171 7.19 17.27 -7.54
N LEU A 172 5.95 17.77 -7.70
CA LEU A 172 4.78 16.97 -8.03
C LEU A 172 4.61 16.77 -9.53
N PHE A 173 4.32 15.53 -9.93
CA PHE A 173 3.96 15.26 -11.32
C PHE A 173 2.61 15.91 -11.68
N PRO A 174 2.55 16.74 -12.75
CA PRO A 174 1.34 17.36 -13.27
C PRO A 174 0.50 16.35 -14.08
N PRO A 175 -0.81 16.59 -14.26
CA PRO A 175 -1.65 15.78 -15.15
C PRO A 175 -1.28 15.98 -16.64
N ASN A 176 -0.75 17.15 -17.00
CA ASN A 176 -0.43 17.52 -18.38
C ASN A 176 1.05 17.28 -18.69
N ILE A 177 1.33 16.31 -19.55
CA ILE A 177 2.69 15.98 -19.98
C ILE A 177 3.28 17.16 -20.77
N GLY A 178 4.29 17.82 -20.20
CA GLY A 178 5.01 18.92 -20.84
C GLY A 178 4.78 20.30 -20.21
N LYS A 179 3.83 20.44 -19.27
CA LYS A 179 3.66 21.63 -18.42
C LYS A 179 3.89 21.24 -16.96
N PRO A 180 5.08 21.48 -16.38
CA PRO A 180 5.35 21.25 -14.96
C PRO A 180 4.72 22.34 -14.10
N TYR A 181 4.34 22.03 -12.87
CA TYR A 181 4.04 23.08 -11.88
C TYR A 181 5.32 23.86 -11.55
N THR A 182 5.16 25.16 -11.29
CA THR A 182 6.25 26.12 -11.08
C THR A 182 6.12 26.85 -9.74
N SER A 183 4.90 27.00 -9.23
CA SER A 183 4.61 27.61 -7.93
C SER A 183 3.37 26.98 -7.27
N GLY A 184 2.95 27.55 -6.15
CA GLY A 184 1.77 27.14 -5.40
C GLY A 184 2.07 26.22 -4.20
N ASP A 185 1.00 25.85 -3.52
CA ASP A 185 0.99 25.06 -2.29
C ASP A 185 0.02 23.86 -2.47
N PRO A 186 0.50 22.60 -2.43
CA PRO A 186 -0.41 21.46 -2.45
C PRO A 186 -1.43 21.49 -1.30
N GLY A 187 -2.60 20.91 -1.48
CA GLY A 187 -3.63 20.79 -0.46
C GLY A 187 -3.37 19.63 0.50
N ARG A 188 -4.45 19.01 0.98
CA ARG A 188 -4.38 17.84 1.88
C ARG A 188 -3.99 16.56 1.13
N CYS A 189 -3.64 15.50 1.88
CA CYS A 189 -3.60 14.16 1.32
C CYS A 189 -5.01 13.67 0.98
N LEU A 190 -5.18 13.06 -0.20
CA LEU A 190 -6.46 12.53 -0.69
C LEU A 190 -6.60 11.02 -0.41
N GLU A 191 -7.80 10.48 -0.58
CA GLU A 191 -8.11 9.04 -0.41
C GLU A 191 -7.47 8.11 -1.46
N ASP A 192 -6.75 8.68 -2.43
CA ASP A 192 -5.91 7.97 -3.40
C ASP A 192 -4.40 8.11 -3.11
N CYS A 193 -4.04 8.62 -1.92
CA CYS A 193 -2.68 8.78 -1.41
C CYS A 193 -1.78 9.64 -2.30
N ARG A 194 -2.39 10.64 -2.92
CA ARG A 194 -1.72 11.74 -3.62
C ARG A 194 -2.02 13.07 -2.93
N TRP A 195 -1.08 14.00 -3.06
CA TRP A 195 -1.32 15.37 -2.63
C TRP A 195 -2.35 16.04 -3.55
N GLU A 196 -3.31 16.73 -2.94
CA GLU A 196 -4.27 17.56 -3.66
C GLU A 196 -3.53 18.68 -4.41
N ARG A 197 -3.65 18.72 -5.74
CA ARG A 197 -2.94 19.67 -6.61
C ARG A 197 -3.79 20.91 -6.98
N ALA A 198 -4.82 21.21 -6.20
CA ALA A 198 -5.77 22.30 -6.52
C ALA A 198 -5.22 23.70 -6.19
N GLY A 199 -4.13 23.79 -5.44
CA GLY A 199 -3.35 25.02 -5.24
C GLY A 199 -1.95 24.92 -5.84
N CYS A 200 -1.75 24.09 -6.86
CA CYS A 200 -0.50 24.05 -7.62
C CYS A 200 -0.69 24.71 -8.98
N ASP A 201 0.19 25.65 -9.29
CA ASP A 201 0.02 26.59 -10.39
C ASP A 201 1.16 26.46 -11.41
N TYR A 202 0.91 26.97 -12.63
CA TYR A 202 1.84 26.96 -13.75
C TYR A 202 2.56 28.31 -13.94
N CYS A 203 2.30 29.25 -13.02
CA CYS A 203 2.80 30.61 -13.01
C CYS A 203 4.33 30.68 -13.16
N GLY A 204 4.82 31.29 -14.25
CA GLY A 204 6.26 31.35 -14.53
C GLY A 204 6.77 30.30 -15.51
N ASP A 205 5.92 29.59 -16.26
CA ASP A 205 6.33 28.65 -17.31
C ASP A 205 6.71 29.31 -18.65
N GLY A 206 6.44 30.62 -18.76
CA GLY A 206 6.70 31.48 -19.91
C GLY A 206 5.60 31.44 -20.98
N ASN A 207 4.36 31.07 -20.62
CA ASN A 207 3.22 31.03 -21.53
C ASN A 207 1.93 31.40 -20.79
N LEU A 208 1.30 32.52 -21.17
CA LEU A 208 0.00 32.92 -20.65
C LEU A 208 -1.08 31.83 -20.87
N ASP A 209 -1.44 31.07 -19.84
CA ASP A 209 -2.47 30.03 -19.92
C ASP A 209 -3.89 30.60 -19.85
N GLU A 210 -4.33 31.24 -20.94
CA GLU A 210 -5.68 31.80 -21.14
C GLU A 210 -6.84 30.77 -21.00
N ARG A 211 -6.54 29.48 -20.74
CA ARG A 211 -7.54 28.40 -20.62
C ARG A 211 -7.24 27.47 -19.45
N PRO A 212 -8.26 27.06 -18.68
CA PRO A 212 -8.13 26.05 -17.64
C PRO A 212 -7.53 24.75 -18.16
N LEU A 213 -6.34 24.41 -17.66
CA LEU A 213 -5.55 23.27 -18.14
C LEU A 213 -6.07 21.91 -17.66
N ALA A 214 -6.95 21.91 -16.66
CA ALA A 214 -7.65 20.72 -16.22
C ALA A 214 -9.09 21.07 -15.80
N VAL A 215 -10.00 20.14 -16.09
CA VAL A 215 -11.39 20.17 -15.66
C VAL A 215 -11.66 18.86 -14.92
N ASP A 216 -12.36 18.91 -13.79
CA ASP A 216 -12.79 17.68 -13.09
C ASP A 216 -13.96 16.98 -13.84
N PRO A 217 -14.31 15.73 -13.48
CA PRO A 217 -15.44 15.02 -14.10
C PRO A 217 -16.80 15.76 -13.97
N GLU A 218 -16.92 16.63 -12.98
CA GLU A 218 -18.11 17.44 -12.68
C GLU A 218 -18.17 18.74 -13.51
N GLY A 219 -17.10 19.11 -14.21
CA GLY A 219 -17.03 20.29 -15.09
C GLY A 219 -16.41 21.54 -14.45
N ASN A 220 -15.86 21.45 -13.23
CA ASN A 220 -15.19 22.58 -12.57
C ASN A 220 -13.75 22.72 -13.06
N PHE A 221 -13.33 23.97 -13.24
CA PHE A 221 -11.95 24.30 -13.58
C PHE A 221 -11.02 23.99 -12.40
N LYS A 222 -10.03 23.14 -12.64
CA LYS A 222 -9.08 22.66 -11.63
C LYS A 222 -7.82 23.53 -11.53
N THR A 223 -7.55 24.33 -12.56
CA THR A 223 -6.71 25.53 -12.50
C THR A 223 -7.51 26.68 -13.10
N LEU A 224 -7.31 27.90 -12.61
CA LEU A 224 -7.85 29.10 -13.23
C LEU A 224 -7.00 29.47 -14.46
N PRO A 225 -7.53 30.27 -15.41
CA PRO A 225 -6.70 30.90 -16.42
C PRO A 225 -5.73 31.88 -15.78
N GLU A 226 -4.53 31.96 -16.31
CA GLU A 226 -3.54 32.97 -15.88
C GLU A 226 -3.88 34.33 -16.49
N VAL A 227 -3.70 35.38 -15.69
CA VAL A 227 -3.88 36.78 -16.11
C VAL A 227 -2.53 37.38 -16.54
N CYS A 228 -1.42 36.76 -16.13
CA CYS A 228 -0.06 37.09 -16.52
C CYS A 228 0.87 35.90 -16.33
N ASP A 229 2.03 35.90 -16.97
CA ASP A 229 3.14 34.99 -16.70
C ASP A 229 4.44 35.81 -16.77
N GLY A 230 4.93 36.24 -15.60
CA GLY A 230 6.17 36.98 -15.43
C GLY A 230 6.21 38.35 -16.14
N ILE A 231 6.52 38.33 -17.44
CA ILE A 231 6.56 39.52 -18.33
C ILE A 231 5.43 39.55 -19.36
N ASP A 232 4.74 38.43 -19.58
CA ASP A 232 3.59 38.33 -20.46
C ASP A 232 2.31 38.59 -19.63
N TYR A 233 1.33 39.25 -20.24
CA TYR A 233 0.12 39.73 -19.56
C TYR A 233 -1.08 39.59 -20.51
N ASP A 234 -2.25 39.24 -19.98
CA ASP A 234 -3.51 39.41 -20.71
C ASP A 234 -3.73 40.91 -21.01
N PRO A 235 -3.89 41.31 -22.29
CA PRO A 235 -4.08 42.70 -22.67
C PRO A 235 -5.27 43.42 -22.04
N ASP A 236 -6.40 42.72 -21.91
CA ASP A 236 -7.67 43.31 -21.50
C ASP A 236 -7.72 43.47 -19.98
N GLU A 237 -7.23 42.47 -19.22
CA GLU A 237 -7.08 42.57 -17.76
C GLU A 237 -5.97 43.55 -17.35
N LEU A 238 -4.86 43.60 -18.10
CA LEU A 238 -3.81 44.60 -17.86
C LEU A 238 -4.38 46.01 -18.01
N GLU A 239 -5.01 46.33 -19.14
CA GLU A 239 -5.63 47.65 -19.34
C GLU A 239 -6.81 47.88 -18.38
N HIS A 240 -7.52 46.85 -17.91
CA HIS A 240 -8.50 46.99 -16.82
C HIS A 240 -7.83 47.42 -15.51
N LYS A 241 -6.67 46.85 -15.18
CA LYS A 241 -5.92 47.18 -13.96
C LYS A 241 -5.27 48.57 -14.00
N VAL A 242 -4.68 48.94 -15.14
CA VAL A 242 -3.94 50.22 -15.27
C VAL A 242 -4.79 51.37 -15.80
N GLY A 243 -5.84 51.10 -16.57
CA GLY A 243 -6.74 52.07 -17.21
C GLY A 243 -7.75 52.67 -16.23
N GLY A 244 -7.37 53.78 -15.60
CA GLY A 244 -8.13 54.40 -14.50
C GLY A 244 -7.35 54.47 -13.19
N SER A 245 -6.09 54.00 -13.20
CA SER A 245 -5.12 54.25 -12.14
C SER A 245 -4.91 55.76 -11.90
N SER A 246 -4.30 56.10 -10.77
CA SER A 246 -3.87 57.48 -10.48
C SER A 246 -2.96 58.06 -11.58
N CYS A 247 -2.22 57.21 -12.29
CA CYS A 247 -1.42 57.59 -13.45
C CYS A 247 -2.28 58.08 -14.61
N THR A 248 -3.33 57.35 -14.98
CA THR A 248 -4.26 57.73 -16.06
C THR A 248 -5.03 59.01 -15.76
N LEU A 249 -5.24 59.33 -14.47
CA LEU A 249 -5.83 60.59 -14.03
C LEU A 249 -4.86 61.80 -14.09
N LEU A 250 -3.55 61.56 -13.98
CA LEU A 250 -2.51 62.58 -14.15
C LEU A 250 -2.20 62.82 -15.63
N ASP A 251 -2.23 61.77 -16.45
CA ASP A 251 -2.06 61.82 -17.89
C ASP A 251 -2.73 60.59 -18.55
N GLU A 252 -3.56 60.80 -19.56
CA GLU A 252 -4.32 59.73 -20.22
C GLU A 252 -3.45 58.64 -20.88
N ASN A 253 -2.19 58.96 -21.19
CA ASN A 253 -1.20 58.05 -21.77
C ASN A 253 -0.23 57.48 -20.72
N ALA A 254 -0.41 57.81 -19.44
CA ALA A 254 0.37 57.23 -18.35
C ALA A 254 -0.32 55.99 -17.78
N ARG A 255 0.50 54.99 -17.43
CA ARG A 255 0.14 53.72 -16.80
C ARG A 255 1.03 53.49 -15.58
N LEU A 256 0.54 52.66 -14.65
CA LEU A 256 1.26 52.23 -13.46
C LEU A 256 2.29 51.14 -13.83
N ILE A 257 3.45 51.11 -13.17
CA ILE A 257 4.32 49.93 -13.23
C ILE A 257 3.72 48.82 -12.35
N VAL A 258 3.52 47.66 -12.95
CA VAL A 258 2.93 46.48 -12.35
C VAL A 258 3.89 45.29 -12.42
N GLU A 259 3.60 44.27 -11.63
CA GLU A 259 4.16 42.93 -11.71
C GLU A 259 3.02 41.90 -11.69
N CYS A 260 3.34 40.69 -12.13
CA CYS A 260 2.45 39.56 -11.96
C CYS A 260 2.44 39.12 -10.49
N SER A 261 1.30 38.68 -9.96
CA SER A 261 1.23 38.06 -8.63
C SER A 261 1.94 36.70 -8.60
N ASP A 262 2.32 36.23 -7.41
CA ASP A 262 3.02 34.94 -7.23
C ASP A 262 2.18 33.71 -7.68
N ASP A 263 0.86 33.88 -7.81
CA ASP A 263 -0.11 32.89 -8.31
C ASP A 263 -0.55 33.14 -9.77
N CYS A 264 -0.06 34.19 -10.42
CA CYS A 264 -0.43 34.61 -11.78
C CYS A 264 -1.92 34.92 -12.03
N LEU A 265 -2.72 35.06 -10.96
CA LEU A 265 -4.16 35.36 -11.03
C LEU A 265 -4.49 36.85 -10.90
N ASP A 266 -3.52 37.71 -10.58
CA ASP A 266 -3.71 39.15 -10.52
C ASP A 266 -2.47 39.93 -11.02
N ILE A 267 -2.73 41.13 -11.54
CA ILE A 267 -1.71 42.09 -11.91
C ILE A 267 -1.61 43.11 -10.77
N VAL A 268 -0.49 43.15 -10.06
CA VAL A 268 -0.34 43.96 -8.84
C VAL A 268 0.59 45.15 -9.08
N PRO A 269 0.35 46.32 -8.43
CA PRO A 269 1.30 47.42 -8.44
C PRO A 269 2.66 47.00 -7.85
N ARG A 270 3.76 47.36 -8.51
CA ARG A 270 5.11 47.16 -7.96
C ARG A 270 5.27 47.88 -6.62
N THR A 271 5.59 47.12 -5.57
CA THR A 271 5.63 47.63 -4.18
C THR A 271 7.02 48.04 -3.67
N ASP A 272 8.07 47.66 -4.39
CA ASP A 272 9.47 48.03 -4.11
C ASP A 272 9.82 49.48 -4.54
N LEU A 273 8.95 50.11 -5.35
CA LEU A 273 9.08 51.49 -5.81
C LEU A 273 8.56 52.46 -4.74
N ALA A 274 9.30 53.54 -4.45
CA ALA A 274 9.03 54.37 -3.27
C ALA A 274 7.70 55.17 -3.33
N GLN A 275 7.09 55.30 -4.52
CA GLN A 275 5.83 55.99 -4.80
C GLN A 275 5.11 55.32 -5.99
N PRO A 276 3.77 55.47 -6.15
CA PRO A 276 3.05 54.95 -7.32
C PRO A 276 3.67 55.46 -8.61
N CYS A 277 4.23 54.52 -9.36
CA CYS A 277 5.15 54.81 -10.45
C CYS A 277 4.40 54.91 -11.78
N CYS A 278 4.32 56.11 -12.34
CA CYS A 278 3.67 56.37 -13.61
C CYS A 278 4.67 56.52 -14.79
N LEU A 279 4.55 55.64 -15.79
CA LEU A 279 5.26 55.73 -17.08
C LEU A 279 4.28 56.11 -18.19
N ARG A 280 4.70 56.99 -19.12
CA ARG A 280 3.94 57.29 -20.35
C ARG A 280 4.35 56.35 -21.48
N SER A 281 3.36 55.88 -22.24
CA SER A 281 3.61 55.10 -23.47
C SER A 281 4.46 55.89 -24.49
N PHE A 282 5.40 55.22 -25.14
CA PHE A 282 6.32 55.73 -26.18
C PHE A 282 7.06 57.02 -25.81
N SER A 283 7.27 57.26 -24.51
CA SER A 283 7.90 58.48 -23.98
C SER A 283 9.22 58.15 -23.29
N PRO A 284 10.22 59.05 -23.36
CA PRO A 284 11.45 58.88 -22.60
C PRO A 284 11.16 58.99 -21.10
N CYS A 285 12.13 58.48 -20.33
CA CYS A 285 12.16 58.59 -18.89
C CYS A 285 11.87 60.02 -18.39
N PRO A 286 10.92 60.24 -17.46
CA PRO A 286 10.69 61.57 -16.91
C PRO A 286 11.90 62.05 -16.08
N ALA A 287 12.20 63.35 -16.14
CA ALA A 287 13.25 63.96 -15.33
C ALA A 287 12.92 63.93 -13.82
N SER A 288 13.93 64.07 -12.96
CA SER A 288 13.78 63.97 -11.50
C SER A 288 12.92 65.07 -10.86
N ASP A 289 12.64 66.15 -11.58
CA ASP A 289 11.73 67.24 -11.20
C ASP A 289 10.30 67.07 -11.73
N SER A 290 10.03 66.03 -12.52
CA SER A 290 8.69 65.73 -13.05
C SER A 290 7.74 65.17 -11.99
N VAL A 291 6.43 65.33 -12.24
CA VAL A 291 5.33 64.76 -11.44
C VAL A 291 5.22 63.24 -11.63
N LEU A 292 5.66 62.73 -12.78
CA LEU A 292 5.82 61.30 -13.08
C LEU A 292 7.24 60.90 -12.65
N ARG A 293 7.43 60.02 -11.66
CA ARG A 293 8.71 59.87 -10.93
C ARG A 293 9.47 58.55 -11.13
N CYS A 294 9.21 57.82 -12.21
CA CYS A 294 9.71 56.45 -12.33
C CYS A 294 11.20 56.23 -12.60
N CYS A 295 11.88 57.20 -13.20
CA CYS A 295 13.12 56.92 -13.93
C CYS A 295 14.42 57.23 -13.19
N PHE A 296 14.37 57.26 -11.85
CA PHE A 296 15.54 57.56 -11.02
C PHE A 296 15.84 56.49 -9.97
N GLU A 297 14.93 55.52 -9.73
CA GLU A 297 15.06 54.53 -8.67
C GLU A 297 15.42 53.10 -9.17
N VAL A 298 15.47 52.88 -10.49
CA VAL A 298 16.01 51.64 -11.08
C VAL A 298 17.45 51.91 -11.52
N GLU A 299 18.43 51.42 -10.75
CA GLU A 299 19.85 51.60 -11.09
C GLU A 299 20.24 50.83 -12.35
N ASN A 300 20.70 51.54 -13.39
CA ASN A 300 21.72 51.02 -14.29
C ASN A 300 22.93 51.95 -14.28
N SER A 301 24.12 51.36 -14.11
CA SER A 301 25.38 52.09 -13.95
C SER A 301 26.22 52.16 -15.22
N GLN A 302 25.69 51.75 -16.39
CA GLN A 302 26.50 51.54 -17.61
C GLN A 302 25.99 52.20 -18.91
N GLU A 303 24.70 52.53 -19.08
CA GLU A 303 24.15 53.00 -20.37
C GLU A 303 23.52 54.41 -20.30
N PRO A 304 23.79 55.32 -21.27
CA PRO A 304 23.26 56.68 -21.27
C PRO A 304 21.87 56.83 -21.92
N GLU A 305 21.30 55.77 -22.50
CA GLU A 305 20.01 55.78 -23.20
C GLU A 305 18.88 55.21 -22.33
N ALA A 306 18.50 55.95 -21.28
CA ALA A 306 17.40 55.57 -20.40
C ALA A 306 16.04 55.60 -21.13
N CYS A 307 15.30 54.49 -21.05
CA CYS A 307 14.03 54.21 -21.74
C CYS A 307 14.09 54.26 -23.27
N THR A 308 14.41 53.11 -23.87
CA THR A 308 13.55 52.58 -24.92
C THR A 308 12.90 51.32 -24.38
N ASN A 309 11.59 51.37 -24.12
CA ASN A 309 10.60 50.28 -24.12
C ASN A 309 9.33 50.79 -23.40
N SER A 310 8.17 50.43 -23.93
CA SER A 310 6.86 50.89 -23.49
C SER A 310 5.81 49.84 -23.80
N PHE A 311 4.63 49.96 -23.18
CA PHE A 311 3.44 49.21 -23.60
C PHE A 311 3.26 49.30 -25.11
N LEU A 312 3.13 48.15 -25.76
CA LEU A 312 2.73 48.05 -27.16
C LEU A 312 1.27 48.49 -27.33
N PRO A 313 0.80 48.75 -28.58
CA PRO A 313 -0.59 49.16 -28.83
C PRO A 313 -1.64 48.11 -28.45
N ASP A 314 -1.20 46.88 -28.16
CA ASP A 314 -1.98 45.73 -27.68
C ASP A 314 -1.77 45.49 -26.17
N GLY A 315 -1.26 46.46 -25.42
CA GLY A 315 -1.03 46.36 -23.98
C GLY A 315 0.22 45.60 -23.57
N SER A 316 0.79 44.75 -24.44
CA SER A 316 1.92 43.90 -24.07
C SER A 316 3.18 44.69 -23.67
N PHE A 317 3.89 44.22 -22.64
CA PHE A 317 5.01 44.94 -22.04
C PHE A 317 6.34 44.53 -22.68
N ILE A 318 7.05 45.48 -23.31
CA ILE A 318 8.45 45.25 -23.69
C ILE A 318 9.34 45.65 -22.49
N PHE A 319 10.31 44.80 -22.14
CA PHE A 319 11.26 44.94 -21.02
C PHE A 319 11.62 46.38 -20.63
N GLY A 320 11.11 46.85 -19.49
CA GLY A 320 11.56 48.08 -18.85
C GLY A 320 13.05 48.04 -18.47
N CYS A 321 13.64 49.24 -18.36
CA CYS A 321 15.07 49.50 -18.11
C CYS A 321 15.83 48.40 -17.35
N ARG A 322 16.81 47.80 -18.03
CA ARG A 322 17.99 47.23 -17.37
C ARG A 322 18.97 48.32 -16.99
#